data_AF-A0A377XK61-F1
#
_entry.id   AF-A0A377XK61-F1
#
_cell.length_a   1.000
_cell.length_b   1.000
_cell.length_c   1.000
_cell.angle_alpha   90.00
_cell.angle_beta   90.00
_cell.angle_gamma   90.00
#
_symmetry.space_group_name_H-M   'P 1'
#
loop_
_entity.id
_entity.type
_entity.pdbx_description
1 polymer ?
#
loop_
_entity_poly.entity_id
_entity_poly.type
_entity_poly.pdbx_seq_one_letter_code
_entity_poly.pdbx_strand_id
1 'polypeptide(L)'
;MDYPHDPHHVFVSDFVDFSIYVDAPEELLKSWYINRFLKFREGAFTDPDSYFHNYAKLSKEEAVDIATSLWNEINLMNLKENILPTRERASLIMTKSANHSVNQVRLRK
;
A
#
# COMPACT_ATOMS: atom_id res chain seq x y z
N MET A 1 -6.59 -16.06 -3.23
CA MET A 1 -7.52 -16.96 -2.53
C MET A 1 -8.03 -17.93 -3.57
N ASP A 2 -7.35 -19.06 -3.70
CA ASP A 2 -7.80 -20.14 -4.57
C ASP A 2 -8.85 -20.94 -3.79
N TYR A 3 -10.10 -20.89 -4.25
CA TYR A 3 -11.16 -21.76 -3.74
C TYR A 3 -11.22 -23.00 -4.63
N PRO A 4 -10.79 -24.17 -4.16
CA PRO A 4 -10.59 -25.36 -4.99
C PRO A 4 -11.90 -26.09 -5.41
N HIS A 5 -13.08 -25.49 -5.19
CA HIS A 5 -14.37 -26.16 -5.38
C HIS A 5 -15.39 -25.40 -6.24
N ASP A 6 -15.00 -24.35 -6.96
CA ASP A 6 -15.89 -23.70 -7.94
C ASP A 6 -15.44 -24.05 -9.37
N PRO A 7 -16.27 -24.70 -10.21
CA PRO A 7 -15.91 -25.05 -11.60
C PRO A 7 -15.63 -23.83 -12.47
N HIS A 8 -15.97 -22.62 -11.99
CA HIS A 8 -15.56 -21.37 -12.59
C HIS A 8 -14.74 -20.56 -11.58
N HIS A 9 -13.43 -20.46 -11.81
CA HIS A 9 -12.58 -19.51 -11.08
C HIS A 9 -12.96 -18.08 -11.50
N VAL A 10 -13.99 -17.53 -10.86
CA VAL A 10 -14.41 -16.16 -11.06
C VAL A 10 -13.51 -15.24 -10.23
N PHE A 11 -12.94 -14.22 -10.87
CA PHE A 11 -12.12 -13.20 -10.24
C PHE A 11 -12.88 -11.89 -10.12
N VAL A 12 -12.46 -11.03 -9.19
CA VAL A 12 -13.00 -9.66 -9.08
C VAL A 12 -12.92 -8.91 -10.42
N SER A 13 -11.86 -9.16 -11.22
CA SER A 13 -11.68 -8.56 -12.54
C SER A 13 -12.79 -8.90 -13.55
N ASP A 14 -13.52 -9.99 -13.34
CA ASP A 14 -14.58 -10.42 -14.25
C ASP A 14 -15.84 -9.55 -14.12
N PHE A 15 -15.90 -8.73 -13.06
CA PHE A 15 -16.99 -7.80 -12.78
C PHE A 15 -16.54 -6.33 -12.78
N VAL A 16 -15.36 -6.03 -13.33
CA VAL A 16 -14.79 -4.68 -13.35
C VAL A 16 -14.48 -4.29 -14.80
N ASP A 17 -15.17 -3.27 -15.31
CA ASP A 17 -14.99 -2.79 -16.68
C ASP A 17 -13.64 -2.07 -16.89
N PHE A 18 -13.14 -1.39 -15.86
CA PHE A 18 -11.91 -0.62 -15.93
C PHE A 18 -11.16 -0.65 -14.61
N SER A 19 -9.86 -0.98 -14.68
CA SER A 19 -8.99 -1.06 -13.51
C SER A 19 -7.79 -0.13 -13.65
N ILE A 20 -7.43 0.54 -12.56
CA ILE A 20 -6.27 1.43 -12.48
C ILE A 20 -5.28 0.87 -11.47
N TYR A 21 -4.04 0.64 -11.89
CA TYR A 21 -2.93 0.36 -10.98
C TYR A 21 -2.12 1.63 -10.74
N VAL A 22 -1.97 2.02 -9.47
CA VAL A 22 -1.13 3.17 -9.08
C VAL A 22 0.25 2.65 -8.68
N ASP A 23 1.26 3.00 -9.48
CA ASP A 23 2.63 2.51 -9.32
C ASP A 23 3.55 3.61 -8.76
N ALA A 24 4.62 3.20 -8.07
CA ALA A 24 5.71 4.08 -7.64
C ALA A 24 6.93 3.24 -7.23
N PRO A 25 8.15 3.81 -7.29
CA PRO A 25 9.35 3.21 -6.70
C PRO A 25 9.16 2.80 -5.23
N GLU A 26 9.77 1.68 -4.84
CA GLU A 26 9.67 1.09 -3.50
C GLU A 26 10.08 2.09 -2.40
N GLU A 27 11.13 2.88 -2.66
CA GLU A 27 11.67 3.88 -1.73
C GLU A 27 10.66 4.99 -1.45
N LEU A 28 9.90 5.41 -2.47
CA LEU A 28 8.85 6.40 -2.33
C LEU A 28 7.66 5.83 -1.56
N LEU A 29 7.24 4.60 -1.88
CA LEU A 29 6.16 3.92 -1.17
C LEU A 29 6.49 3.77 0.33
N LYS A 30 7.72 3.38 0.66
CA LYS A 30 8.22 3.30 2.04
C LYS A 30 8.18 4.65 2.74
N SER A 31 8.73 5.69 2.10
CA SER A 31 8.73 7.05 2.64
C SER A 31 7.31 7.54 2.94
N TRP A 32 6.38 7.33 2.00
CA TRP A 32 4.98 7.72 2.16
C TRP A 32 4.28 6.92 3.27
N TYR A 33 4.55 5.62 3.37
CA TYR A 33 4.03 4.78 4.43
C TYR A 33 4.47 5.28 5.81
N ILE A 34 5.76 5.52 6.01
CA ILE A 34 6.32 6.00 7.29
C ILE A 34 5.74 7.37 7.64
N ASN A 35 5.70 8.30 6.67
CA ASN A 35 5.11 9.63 6.90
C ASN A 35 3.63 9.53 7.31
N ARG A 36 2.85 8.65 6.67
CA ARG A 36 1.45 8.39 7.03
C ARG A 36 1.33 7.78 8.43
N PHE A 37 2.19 6.82 8.76
CA PHE A 37 2.24 6.20 10.08
C PHE A 37 2.46 7.24 11.19
N LEU A 38 3.42 8.15 10.98
CA LEU A 38 3.71 9.23 11.93
C LEU A 38 2.54 10.20 12.10
N LYS A 39 1.83 10.52 11.01
CA LYS A 39 0.62 11.36 11.08
C LYS A 39 -0.51 10.67 11.87
N PHE A 40 -0.70 9.36 11.70
CA PHE A 40 -1.68 8.61 12.51
C PHE A 40 -1.30 8.58 13.99
N ARG A 41 -0.01 8.37 14.29
CA ARG A 41 0.53 8.46 15.66
C ARG A 41 0.25 9.84 16.27
N GLU A 42 0.49 10.91 15.52
CA GLU A 42 0.26 12.28 15.99
C GLU A 42 -1.24 12.55 16.28
N GLY A 43 -2.14 12.07 15.43
CA GLY A 43 -3.58 12.20 15.67
C GLY A 43 -4.09 11.41 16.88
N ALA A 44 -3.41 10.33 17.26
CA ALA A 44 -3.83 9.42 18.34
C ALA A 44 -3.37 9.82 19.75
N PHE A 45 -2.64 10.94 19.90
CA PHE A 45 -2.14 11.38 21.21
C PHE A 45 -3.25 11.60 22.24
N THR A 46 -4.40 12.12 21.80
CA THR A 46 -5.51 12.51 22.68
C THR A 46 -6.69 11.54 22.64
N ASP A 47 -6.57 10.45 21.88
CA ASP A 47 -7.61 9.44 21.71
C ASP A 47 -7.12 8.08 22.24
N PRO A 48 -7.44 7.72 23.50
CA PRO A 48 -7.04 6.45 24.11
C PRO A 48 -7.62 5.21 23.43
N ASP A 49 -8.75 5.34 22.73
CA ASP A 49 -9.42 4.24 22.03
C ASP A 49 -8.83 4.00 20.63
N SER A 50 -7.96 4.91 20.16
CA SER A 50 -7.26 4.76 18.89
C SER A 50 -6.28 3.60 18.93
N TYR A 51 -6.31 2.75 17.91
CA TYR A 51 -5.29 1.70 17.71
C TYR A 51 -3.86 2.28 17.74
N PHE A 52 -3.68 3.50 17.21
CA PHE A 52 -2.39 4.18 17.17
C PHE A 52 -1.96 4.79 18.51
N HIS A 53 -2.81 4.79 19.53
CA HIS A 53 -2.49 5.32 20.86
C HIS A 53 -1.29 4.61 21.49
N ASN A 54 -1.12 3.31 21.21
CA ASN A 54 0.05 2.56 21.68
C ASN A 54 1.37 3.10 21.11
N TYR A 55 1.36 3.52 19.84
CA TYR A 55 2.54 4.12 19.19
C TYR A 55 2.76 5.58 19.61
N ALA A 56 1.72 6.26 20.09
CA ALA A 56 1.84 7.63 20.61
C ALA A 56 2.78 7.71 21.83
N LYS A 57 2.89 6.62 22.60
CA LYS A 57 3.76 6.52 23.78
C LYS A 57 5.25 6.38 23.45
N LEU A 58 5.58 5.97 22.23
CA LEU A 58 6.96 5.79 21.77
C LEU A 58 7.57 7.13 21.36
N SER A 59 8.90 7.23 21.40
CA SER A 59 9.59 8.35 20.76
C SER A 59 9.34 8.33 19.24
N LYS A 60 9.56 9.47 18.58
CA LYS A 60 9.39 9.55 17.12
C LYS A 60 10.37 8.63 16.38
N GLU A 61 11.59 8.47 16.90
CA GLU A 61 12.62 7.60 16.33
C GLU A 61 12.20 6.13 16.41
N GLU A 62 11.82 5.65 17.59
CA GLU A 62 11.29 4.28 17.76
C GLU A 62 10.06 4.02 16.89
N ALA A 63 9.17 5.01 16.75
CA ALA A 63 8.00 4.89 15.88
C ALA A 63 8.40 4.77 14.39
N VAL A 64 9.46 5.46 13.95
CA VAL A 64 10.00 5.32 12.59
C VAL A 64 10.61 3.93 12.37
N ASP A 65 11.34 3.41 13.37
CA ASP A 65 11.95 2.08 13.29
C ASP A 65 10.89 1.00 13.20
N ILE A 66 9.87 1.05 14.06
CA ILE A 66 8.73 0.12 14.00
C ILE A 66 7.98 0.25 12.67
N ALA A 67 7.68 1.46 12.21
CA ALA A 67 7.03 1.66 10.92
C ALA A 67 7.87 1.09 9.77
N THR A 68 9.20 1.22 9.85
CA THR A 68 10.13 0.66 8.88
C THR A 68 10.11 -0.86 8.88
N SER A 69 10.13 -1.50 10.05
CA SER A 69 10.01 -2.96 10.16
C SER A 69 8.67 -3.46 9.61
N LEU A 70 7.56 -2.84 10.01
CA LEU A 70 6.22 -3.17 9.48
C LEU A 70 6.14 -3.01 7.96
N TRP A 71 6.80 -1.98 7.41
CA TRP A 71 6.90 -1.83 5.97
C TRP A 71 7.66 -3.01 5.35
N ASN A 72 8.88 -3.29 5.81
CA ASN A 72 9.75 -4.29 5.21
C ASN A 72 9.19 -5.72 5.33
N GLU A 73 8.65 -6.08 6.50
CA GLU A 73 8.27 -7.46 6.83
C GLU A 73 6.86 -7.82 6.35
N ILE A 74 5.95 -6.84 6.30
CA ILE A 74 4.54 -7.08 5.97
C ILE A 74 4.20 -6.46 4.62
N ASN A 75 4.29 -5.13 4.51
CA ASN A 75 3.73 -4.41 3.37
C ASN A 75 4.56 -4.62 2.09
N LEU A 76 5.88 -4.65 2.21
CA LEU A 76 6.79 -4.87 1.10
C LEU A 76 6.73 -6.30 0.60
N MET A 77 6.68 -7.28 1.51
CA MET A 77 6.46 -8.68 1.16
C MET A 77 5.13 -8.84 0.42
N ASN A 78 4.05 -8.25 0.95
CA ASN A 78 2.76 -8.26 0.29
C ASN A 78 2.78 -7.56 -1.08
N LEU A 79 3.51 -6.44 -1.19
CA LEU A 79 3.69 -5.74 -2.45
C LEU A 79 4.35 -6.65 -3.50
N LYS A 80 5.47 -7.29 -3.15
CA LYS A 80 6.26 -8.12 -4.08
C LYS A 80 5.55 -9.40 -4.48
N GLU A 81 4.98 -10.11 -3.51
CA GLU A 81 4.42 -11.44 -3.73
C GLU A 81 2.98 -11.39 -4.28
N ASN A 82 2.18 -10.41 -3.90
CA ASN A 82 0.73 -10.44 -4.14
C ASN A 82 0.20 -9.26 -4.97
N ILE A 83 0.76 -8.05 -4.82
CA ILE A 83 0.18 -6.84 -5.45
C ILE A 83 0.86 -6.54 -6.79
N LEU A 84 2.19 -6.39 -6.80
CA LEU A 84 2.97 -6.03 -7.99
C LEU A 84 2.78 -7.01 -9.16
N PRO A 85 2.67 -8.35 -8.95
CA PRO A 85 2.39 -9.29 -10.02
C PRO A 85 1.06 -9.04 -10.75
N THR A 86 0.11 -8.33 -10.10
CA THR A 86 -1.18 -7.98 -10.71
C THR A 86 -1.14 -6.74 -11.58
N ARG A 87 -0.04 -5.96 -11.57
CA ARG A 87 0.06 -4.66 -12.26
C ARG A 87 -0.32 -4.71 -13.73
N GLU A 88 0.18 -5.69 -14.47
CA GLU A 88 -0.05 -5.79 -15.93
C GLU A 88 -1.46 -6.29 -16.29
N ARG A 89 -2.29 -6.65 -15.28
CA ARG A 89 -3.72 -6.93 -15.47
C ARG A 89 -4.55 -5.65 -15.59
N ALA A 90 -4.01 -4.49 -15.19
CA ALA A 90 -4.75 -3.23 -15.17
C ALA A 90 -5.06 -2.67 -16.57
N SER A 91 -6.18 -1.97 -16.69
CA SER A 91 -6.54 -1.22 -17.90
C SER A 91 -5.64 0.01 -18.06
N LEU A 92 -5.32 0.69 -16.96
CA LEU A 92 -4.41 1.85 -16.91
C LEU A 92 -3.40 1.68 -15.77
N ILE A 93 -2.14 2.02 -16.02
CA ILE A 93 -1.10 2.11 -15.00
C ILE A 93 -0.66 3.57 -14.88
N MET A 94 -0.79 4.13 -13.69
CA MET A 94 -0.42 5.50 -13.36
C MET A 94 0.80 5.48 -12.44
N THR A 95 1.98 5.83 -12.98
CA THR A 95 3.23 5.84 -12.23
C THR A 95 3.45 7.21 -11.58
N LYS A 96 3.73 7.20 -10.29
CA LYS A 96 4.01 8.38 -9.48
C LYS A 96 5.50 8.51 -9.18
N SER A 97 5.94 9.75 -9.07
CA SER A 97 7.27 10.16 -8.62
C SER A 97 7.17 10.93 -7.29
N ALA A 98 8.25 11.62 -6.92
CA ALA A 98 8.31 12.44 -5.72
C ALA A 98 7.12 13.41 -5.61
N ASN A 99 6.75 13.74 -4.37
CA ASN A 99 5.60 14.61 -4.06
C ASN A 99 4.27 14.11 -4.61
N HIS A 100 4.16 12.80 -4.88
CA HIS A 100 2.99 12.16 -5.45
C HIS A 100 2.61 12.64 -6.86
N SER A 101 3.50 13.34 -7.56
CA SER A 101 3.26 13.77 -8.95
C SER A 101 3.21 12.55 -9.87
N VAL A 102 2.31 12.57 -10.85
CA VAL A 102 2.27 11.54 -11.91
C VAL A 102 3.33 11.87 -12.94
N ASN A 103 4.20 10.91 -13.27
CA ASN A 103 5.24 11.10 -14.29
C ASN A 103 5.03 10.23 -15.53
N GLN A 104 4.18 9.21 -15.47
CA GLN A 104 3.88 8.34 -16.59
C GLN A 104 2.47 7.78 -16.48
N VAL A 105 1.79 7.68 -17.62
CA VAL A 105 0.51 7.00 -17.77
C VAL A 105 0.63 6.00 -18.90
N ARG A 106 0.27 4.74 -18.64
CA ARG A 106 0.17 3.66 -19.65
C ARG A 106 -1.27 3.21 -19.72
N LEU A 107 -1.89 3.28 -20.90
CA LEU A 107 -3.23 2.77 -21.16
C LEU A 107 -3.10 1.53 -22.06
N ARG A 108 -3.85 0.47 -21.75
CA ARG A 108 -3.92 -0.72 -22.60
C ARG A 108 -4.46 -0.32 -23.99
N LYS A 109 -3.84 -0.85 -25.05
CA LYS A 109 -4.23 -0.60 -26.45
C LYS A 109 -5.60 -1.19 -26.77
#